data_AF-A0A452GMC7-F1
#
_entry.id   AF-A0A452GMC7-F1
#
_cell.length_a   1.000
_cell.length_b   1.000
_cell.length_c   1.000
_cell.angle_alpha   90.00
_cell.angle_beta   90.00
_cell.angle_gamma   90.00
#
_symmetry.space_group_name_H-M   'P 1'
#
loop_
_entity.id
_entity.type
_entity.pdbx_description
1 polymer ?
#
loop_
_entity_poly.entity_id
_entity_poly.type
_entity_poly.pdbx_seq_one_letter_code
_entity_poly.pdbx_strand_id
1 'polypeptide(L)'
;MWGGLGLALVLCLLPGGGTENQGSRAHCKEPPGWQIEETSPMQNSRGSVTVVALLQDLRVKLENEGLVNISYMVVNHQGIHSQLKIHTLREKVSENITVYQQSETQTDVWTTLNGNKDDFLIYDRCGRLVYHLGLPYSFLTFPYVEDSIKIAYCEYKCGNCSYMVFS
;
A
#
# COMPACT_ATOMS: atom_id res chain seq x y z
N MET A 1 -10.63 -11.23 -40.00
CA MET A 1 -9.92 -12.34 -39.32
C MET A 1 -9.15 -11.73 -38.16
N TRP A 2 -9.32 -12.30 -36.97
CA TRP A 2 -8.74 -11.94 -35.66
C TRP A 2 -7.26 -11.49 -35.72
N GLY A 3 -6.78 -10.55 -34.89
CA GLY A 3 -6.64 -10.63 -33.43
C GLY A 3 -5.14 -10.38 -33.13
N GLY A 4 -4.70 -9.84 -32.01
CA GLY A 4 -5.36 -9.56 -30.76
C GLY A 4 -4.49 -8.68 -29.86
N LEU A 5 -5.05 -8.35 -28.71
CA LEU A 5 -4.42 -7.61 -27.63
C LEU A 5 -3.17 -8.33 -27.11
N GLY A 6 -2.06 -7.61 -27.01
CA GLY A 6 -0.91 -8.02 -26.23
C GLY A 6 -1.14 -7.70 -24.76
N LEU A 7 -1.72 -8.63 -24.00
CA LEU A 7 -1.65 -8.64 -22.54
C LEU A 7 -0.28 -9.18 -22.15
N ALA A 8 0.67 -8.29 -21.84
CA ALA A 8 1.91 -8.68 -21.21
C ALA A 8 1.63 -9.01 -19.73
N LEU A 9 1.31 -10.28 -19.45
CA LEU A 9 1.33 -10.83 -18.10
C LEU A 9 2.79 -10.90 -17.63
N VAL A 10 3.15 -10.06 -16.66
CA VAL A 10 4.43 -10.17 -15.96
C VAL A 10 4.44 -11.51 -15.23
N LEU A 11 5.25 -12.43 -15.76
CA LEU A 11 5.51 -13.72 -15.15
C LEU A 11 6.49 -13.49 -14.00
N CYS A 12 6.04 -13.65 -12.75
CA CYS A 12 6.89 -13.67 -11.57
C CYS A 12 7.87 -14.86 -11.66
N LEU A 13 8.93 -14.70 -12.45
CA LEU A 13 9.99 -15.70 -12.60
C LEU A 13 10.93 -15.60 -11.40
N LEU A 14 10.73 -16.49 -10.42
CA LEU A 14 11.74 -16.79 -9.40
C LEU A 14 12.40 -18.14 -9.73
N PRO A 15 13.74 -18.28 -9.61
CA PRO A 15 14.34 -19.58 -9.41
C PRO A 15 14.00 -20.07 -7.99
N GLY A 16 13.36 -21.23 -7.91
CA GLY A 16 13.07 -21.92 -6.66
C GLY A 16 14.34 -22.40 -5.96
N GLY A 17 14.42 -22.10 -4.67
CA GLY A 17 15.22 -22.80 -3.68
C GLY A 17 14.35 -23.01 -2.45
N GLY A 18 13.81 -24.22 -2.29
CA GLY A 18 12.98 -24.57 -1.16
C GLY A 18 13.77 -24.55 0.14
N THR A 19 13.38 -23.67 1.05
CA THR A 19 13.46 -23.89 2.48
C THR A 19 12.10 -23.55 3.08
N GLU A 20 11.55 -24.45 3.89
CA GLU A 20 10.35 -24.20 4.68
C GLU A 20 10.57 -22.97 5.55
N ASN A 21 10.00 -21.83 5.15
CA ASN A 21 10.11 -20.61 5.91
C ASN A 21 9.06 -20.61 7.03
N GLN A 22 9.30 -21.40 8.07
CA GLN A 22 8.60 -21.24 9.35
C GLN A 22 8.93 -19.88 10.01
N GLY A 23 9.88 -19.10 9.46
CA GLY A 23 10.22 -17.74 9.89
C GLY A 23 9.33 -16.61 9.33
N SER A 24 8.57 -16.82 8.26
CA SER A 24 7.77 -15.73 7.63
C SER A 24 6.41 -15.46 8.28
N ARG A 25 5.86 -16.39 9.07
CA ARG A 25 4.58 -16.17 9.77
C ARG A 25 4.68 -15.15 10.92
N ALA A 26 5.88 -14.89 11.45
CA ALA A 26 6.06 -14.10 12.67
C ALA A 26 6.01 -12.57 12.45
N HIS A 27 6.04 -12.08 11.21
CA HIS A 27 6.26 -10.66 10.94
C HIS A 27 5.02 -9.87 10.53
N CYS A 28 4.00 -10.52 9.96
CA CYS A 28 2.82 -9.81 9.50
C CYS A 28 1.81 -9.63 10.62
N LYS A 29 1.40 -8.38 10.84
CA LYS A 29 0.40 -8.02 11.85
C LYS A 29 -0.92 -7.74 11.15
N GLU A 30 -2.02 -8.25 11.71
CA GLU A 30 -3.33 -7.71 11.38
C GLU A 30 -3.32 -6.22 11.77
N PRO A 31 -3.67 -5.30 10.87
CA PRO A 31 -3.72 -3.89 11.22
C PRO A 31 -4.73 -3.67 12.33
N PRO A 32 -4.48 -2.70 13.23
CA PRO A 32 -5.55 -2.21 14.08
C PRO A 32 -6.67 -1.67 13.18
N GLY A 33 -7.92 -1.86 13.60
CA GLY A 33 -9.06 -1.30 12.91
C GLY A 33 -9.02 0.23 12.97
N TRP A 34 -9.20 0.89 11.84
CA TRP A 34 -9.35 2.34 11.74
C TRP A 34 -10.31 2.69 10.60
N GLN A 35 -10.92 3.85 10.71
CA GLN A 35 -11.88 4.37 9.74
C GLN A 35 -11.72 5.89 9.63
N ILE A 36 -12.14 6.44 8.49
CA ILE A 36 -12.25 7.88 8.30
C ILE A 36 -13.69 8.15 7.93
N GLU A 37 -14.36 8.93 8.79
CA GLU A 37 -15.81 9.10 8.76
C GLU A 37 -16.53 7.73 8.80
N GLU A 38 -17.39 7.44 7.82
CA GLU A 38 -18.10 6.15 7.68
C GLU A 38 -17.35 5.17 6.77
N THR A 39 -16.18 5.54 6.25
CA THR A 39 -15.41 4.69 5.32
C THR A 39 -14.38 3.86 6.06
N SER A 40 -14.27 2.58 5.70
CA SER A 40 -13.19 1.68 6.14
C SER A 40 -12.19 1.45 4.98
N PRO A 41 -11.13 2.26 4.83
CA PRO A 41 -10.27 2.20 3.64
C PRO A 41 -9.59 0.84 3.43
N MET A 42 -9.23 0.16 4.51
CA MET A 42 -8.63 -1.17 4.46
C MET A 42 -9.61 -2.27 4.03
N GLN A 43 -10.91 -2.10 4.29
CA GLN A 43 -11.93 -3.05 3.79
C GLN A 43 -12.16 -2.84 2.29
N ASN A 44 -12.23 -1.59 1.86
CA ASN A 44 -12.47 -1.21 0.45
C ASN A 44 -11.32 -1.62 -0.48
N SER A 45 -10.11 -1.81 0.06
CA SER A 45 -8.91 -2.17 -0.70
C SER A 45 -8.56 -3.66 -0.65
N ARG A 46 -9.40 -4.51 -0.04
CA ARG A 46 -9.18 -5.96 -0.06
C ARG A 46 -9.12 -6.48 -1.50
N GLY A 47 -8.21 -7.41 -1.77
CA GLY A 47 -7.90 -7.88 -3.12
C GLY A 47 -6.71 -7.19 -3.77
N SER A 48 -6.36 -6.00 -3.32
CA SER A 48 -5.22 -5.21 -3.80
C SER A 48 -4.13 -5.10 -2.75
N VAL A 49 -2.87 -4.98 -3.18
CA VAL A 49 -1.82 -4.45 -2.30
C VAL A 49 -2.17 -3.00 -2.02
N THR A 50 -2.02 -2.59 -0.76
CA THR A 50 -2.40 -1.24 -0.33
C THR A 50 -1.19 -0.50 0.22
N VAL A 51 -0.95 0.71 -0.26
CA VAL A 51 0.14 1.58 0.18
C VAL A 51 -0.44 2.89 0.74
N VAL A 52 -0.15 3.17 2.00
CA VAL A 52 -0.56 4.42 2.67
C VAL A 52 0.62 5.39 2.69
N ALA A 53 0.71 6.26 1.68
CA ALA A 53 1.72 7.33 1.56
C ALA A 53 1.57 8.15 0.24
N LEU A 54 2.39 9.19 0.09
CA LEU A 54 2.50 10.04 -1.11
C LEU A 54 3.53 9.48 -2.12
N LEU A 55 3.10 9.01 -3.31
CA LEU A 55 3.95 8.24 -4.26
C LEU A 55 3.66 8.48 -5.75
N GLN A 56 3.55 9.72 -6.23
CA GLN A 56 3.16 9.95 -7.63
C GLN A 56 4.08 9.25 -8.65
N ASP A 57 5.39 9.52 -8.61
CA ASP A 57 6.31 9.01 -9.63
C ASP A 57 6.52 7.49 -9.51
N LEU A 58 6.63 6.99 -8.27
CA LEU A 58 6.79 5.55 -8.03
C LEU A 58 5.56 4.75 -8.46
N ARG A 59 4.34 5.29 -8.29
CA ARG A 59 3.11 4.66 -8.78
C ARG A 59 3.17 4.46 -10.30
N VAL A 60 3.46 5.53 -11.04
CA VAL A 60 3.54 5.47 -12.51
C VAL A 60 4.62 4.49 -12.97
N LYS A 61 5.76 4.48 -12.28
CA LYS A 61 6.84 3.50 -12.54
C LYS A 61 6.35 2.06 -12.36
N LEU A 62 5.74 1.73 -11.23
CA LEU A 62 5.26 0.37 -10.93
C LEU A 62 4.17 -0.09 -11.93
N GLU A 63 3.27 0.82 -12.31
CA GLU A 63 2.22 0.55 -13.30
C GLU A 63 2.82 0.24 -14.69
N ASN A 64 3.84 1.00 -15.12
CA ASN A 64 4.58 0.74 -16.36
C ASN A 64 5.37 -0.59 -16.32
N GLU A 65 5.73 -1.06 -15.14
CA GLU A 65 6.35 -2.38 -14.91
C GLU A 65 5.31 -3.51 -14.82
N GLY A 66 4.01 -3.23 -15.01
CA GLY A 66 2.93 -4.21 -15.02
C GLY A 66 2.34 -4.55 -13.65
N LEU A 67 2.75 -3.84 -12.58
CA LEU A 67 2.17 -3.97 -11.24
C LEU A 67 0.89 -3.13 -11.16
N VAL A 68 -0.19 -3.69 -11.70
CA VAL A 68 -1.53 -3.08 -11.73
C VAL A 68 -2.36 -3.45 -10.49
N ASN A 69 -3.48 -2.75 -10.28
CA ASN A 69 -4.40 -3.00 -9.15
C ASN A 69 -3.72 -2.90 -7.77
N ILE A 70 -2.85 -1.90 -7.59
CA ILE A 70 -2.36 -1.46 -6.29
C ILE A 70 -3.22 -0.27 -5.83
N SER A 71 -3.72 -0.34 -4.61
CA SER A 71 -4.44 0.76 -3.97
C SER A 71 -3.48 1.72 -3.30
N TYR A 72 -3.45 2.98 -3.73
CA TYR A 72 -2.65 4.03 -3.12
C TYR A 72 -3.57 5.01 -2.39
N MET A 73 -3.23 5.35 -1.15
CA MET A 73 -3.98 6.34 -0.39
C MET A 73 -3.08 7.21 0.48
N VAL A 74 -3.56 8.41 0.79
CA VAL A 74 -2.92 9.34 1.73
C VAL A 74 -3.91 9.64 2.86
N VAL A 75 -3.47 9.50 4.11
CA VAL A 75 -4.24 9.93 5.28
C VAL A 75 -3.69 11.26 5.76
N ASN A 76 -4.39 12.35 5.46
CA ASN A 76 -3.97 13.67 5.93
C ASN A 76 -4.16 13.78 7.46
N HIS A 77 -3.25 14.47 8.12
CA HIS A 77 -3.29 14.63 9.58
C HIS A 77 -4.52 15.44 10.03
N GLN A 78 -5.04 15.15 11.24
CA GLN A 78 -6.28 15.75 11.76
C GLN A 78 -6.17 17.21 12.19
N GLY A 79 -4.97 17.71 12.45
CA GLY A 79 -4.76 19.09 12.92
C GLY A 79 -5.20 20.16 11.91
N ILE A 80 -5.72 21.29 12.43
CA ILE A 80 -6.25 22.43 11.64
C ILE A 80 -5.30 22.87 10.51
N HIS A 81 -4.01 22.96 10.77
CA HIS A 81 -3.03 23.37 9.75
C HIS A 81 -2.96 22.40 8.56
N SER A 82 -3.15 21.11 8.78
CA SER A 82 -3.17 20.09 7.73
C SER A 82 -4.49 20.14 6.96
N GLN A 83 -5.61 20.35 7.67
CA GLN A 83 -6.94 20.51 7.05
C GLN A 83 -6.98 21.71 6.11
N LEU A 84 -6.48 22.87 6.55
CA LEU A 84 -6.43 24.08 5.71
C LEU A 84 -5.61 23.90 4.42
N LYS A 85 -4.71 22.90 4.38
CA LYS A 85 -3.85 22.60 3.22
C LYS A 85 -4.32 21.40 2.40
N ILE A 86 -5.50 20.82 2.70
CA ILE A 86 -6.00 19.64 2.01
C ILE A 86 -6.15 19.86 0.50
N HIS A 87 -6.56 21.05 0.07
CA HIS A 87 -6.67 21.41 -1.35
C HIS A 87 -5.32 21.33 -2.05
N THR A 88 -4.29 21.96 -1.48
CA THR A 88 -2.92 21.89 -2.00
C THR A 88 -2.37 20.46 -2.00
N LEU A 89 -2.71 19.65 -0.98
CA LEU A 89 -2.33 18.25 -0.96
C LEU A 89 -2.97 17.48 -2.12
N ARG A 90 -4.29 17.66 -2.35
CA ARG A 90 -5.02 17.02 -3.44
C ARG A 90 -4.49 17.41 -4.82
N GLU A 91 -4.14 18.68 -5.04
CA GLU A 91 -3.52 19.14 -6.29
C GLU A 91 -2.14 18.50 -6.53
N LYS A 92 -1.41 18.24 -5.45
CA LYS A 92 -0.10 17.56 -5.49
C LYS A 92 -0.20 16.04 -5.49
N VAL A 93 -1.40 15.47 -5.57
CA VAL A 93 -1.64 14.03 -5.55
C VAL A 93 -2.39 13.67 -6.83
N SER A 94 -2.03 12.56 -7.47
CA SER A 94 -2.75 12.08 -8.66
C SER A 94 -4.19 11.72 -8.31
N GLU A 95 -5.14 11.93 -9.23
CA GLU A 95 -6.55 11.52 -9.07
C GLU A 95 -6.72 10.02 -8.73
N ASN A 96 -5.73 9.19 -9.09
CA ASN A 96 -5.71 7.76 -8.78
C ASN A 96 -5.27 7.43 -7.34
N ILE A 97 -5.01 8.43 -6.50
CA ILE A 97 -4.61 8.28 -5.10
C ILE A 97 -5.68 8.95 -4.24
N THR A 98 -6.38 8.14 -3.44
CA THR A 98 -7.43 8.67 -2.56
C THR A 98 -6.79 9.42 -1.39
N VAL A 99 -7.13 10.70 -1.23
CA VAL A 99 -6.71 11.51 -0.08
C VAL A 99 -7.83 11.59 0.95
N TYR A 100 -7.65 10.90 2.06
CA TYR A 100 -8.55 10.94 3.19
C TYR A 100 -8.17 12.07 4.15
N GLN A 101 -9.17 12.84 4.60
CA GLN A 101 -9.00 13.87 5.62
C GLN A 101 -9.56 13.36 6.94
N GLN A 102 -8.73 13.31 7.98
CA GLN A 102 -9.18 13.05 9.34
C GLN A 102 -9.90 14.26 9.93
N SER A 103 -11.01 14.05 10.66
CA SER A 103 -11.66 15.13 11.44
C SER A 103 -10.87 15.48 12.71
N GLU A 104 -11.10 16.63 13.34
CA GLU A 104 -10.39 17.01 14.58
C GLU A 104 -10.78 16.15 15.79
N THR A 105 -11.99 15.57 15.77
CA THR A 105 -12.59 14.89 16.93
C THR A 105 -12.46 13.37 16.87
N GLN A 106 -12.05 12.81 15.74
CA GLN A 106 -11.80 11.37 15.63
C GLN A 106 -10.49 10.96 16.31
N THR A 107 -10.34 9.65 16.53
CA THR A 107 -9.06 9.07 16.94
C THR A 107 -8.03 9.26 15.82
N ASP A 108 -6.83 9.72 16.18
CA ASP A 108 -5.75 9.90 15.21
C ASP A 108 -5.28 8.56 14.65
N VAL A 109 -5.53 8.39 13.35
CA VAL A 109 -5.18 7.20 12.58
C VAL A 109 -3.67 6.97 12.61
N TRP A 110 -2.84 8.00 12.58
CA TRP A 110 -1.38 7.83 12.60
C TRP A 110 -0.90 7.26 13.93
N THR A 111 -1.46 7.74 15.05
CA THR A 111 -1.26 7.15 16.37
C THR A 111 -1.76 5.69 16.42
N THR A 112 -2.95 5.40 15.88
CA THR A 112 -3.49 4.02 15.82
C THR A 112 -2.60 3.08 15.03
N LEU A 113 -2.09 3.52 13.89
CA LEU A 113 -1.19 2.75 13.03
C LEU A 113 0.24 2.70 13.55
N ASN A 114 0.53 3.39 14.65
CA ASN A 114 1.86 3.55 15.21
C ASN A 114 2.86 4.14 14.19
N GLY A 115 2.35 4.96 13.26
CA GLY A 115 3.08 5.53 12.14
C GLY A 115 3.43 7.00 12.37
N ASN A 116 4.51 7.44 11.73
CA ASN A 116 4.97 8.82 11.74
C ASN A 116 4.78 9.49 10.38
N LYS A 117 5.01 10.80 10.36
CA LYS A 117 5.10 11.54 9.11
C LYS A 117 6.17 10.93 8.21
N ASP A 118 5.87 10.82 6.92
CA ASP A 118 6.76 10.28 5.88
C ASP A 118 7.02 8.77 6.01
N ASP A 119 6.27 8.06 6.86
CA ASP A 119 6.31 6.60 6.90
C ASP A 119 5.48 5.99 5.75
N PHE A 120 5.88 4.80 5.32
CA PHE A 120 5.14 3.96 4.39
C PHE A 120 4.59 2.73 5.11
N LEU A 121 3.29 2.53 5.02
CA LEU A 121 2.62 1.30 5.46
C LEU A 121 2.15 0.54 4.22
N ILE A 122 2.68 -0.67 4.05
CA ILE A 122 2.43 -1.53 2.89
C ILE A 122 1.73 -2.79 3.37
N TYR A 123 0.53 -3.01 2.85
CA TYR A 123 -0.35 -4.11 3.20
C TYR A 123 -0.50 -5.08 2.04
N ASP A 124 -0.63 -6.37 2.37
CA ASP A 124 -0.96 -7.39 1.37
C ASP A 124 -2.44 -7.33 0.96
N ARG A 125 -2.83 -8.21 0.03
CA ARG A 125 -4.21 -8.30 -0.51
C ARG A 125 -5.27 -8.66 0.53
N CYS A 126 -4.86 -9.24 1.66
CA CYS A 126 -5.75 -9.53 2.78
C CYS A 126 -5.86 -8.37 3.78
N GLY A 127 -5.08 -7.31 3.58
CA GLY A 127 -5.02 -6.15 4.46
C GLY A 127 -4.02 -6.29 5.60
N ARG A 128 -3.13 -7.29 5.59
CA ARG A 128 -2.12 -7.50 6.66
C ARG A 128 -0.89 -6.64 6.41
N LEU A 129 -0.36 -6.02 7.47
CA LEU A 129 0.82 -5.17 7.35
C LEU A 129 2.06 -6.03 7.04
N VAL A 130 2.65 -5.80 5.86
CA VAL A 130 3.87 -6.48 5.39
C VAL A 130 5.10 -5.66 5.77
N TYR A 131 5.06 -4.35 5.49
CA TYR A 131 6.16 -3.43 5.76
C TYR A 131 5.65 -2.14 6.39
N HIS A 132 6.41 -1.66 7.37
CA HIS A 132 6.33 -0.31 7.91
C HIS A 132 7.72 0.32 7.79
N LEU A 133 7.87 1.27 6.87
CA LEU A 133 9.14 1.91 6.57
C LEU A 133 9.08 3.36 7.05
N GLY A 134 9.82 3.67 8.12
CA GLY A 134 10.10 5.04 8.49
C GLY A 134 11.46 5.51 7.97
N LEU A 135 11.83 6.74 8.29
CA LEU A 135 13.14 7.28 7.95
C LEU A 135 14.27 6.41 8.55
N PRO A 136 15.38 6.18 7.82
CA PRO A 136 15.70 6.70 6.49
C PRO A 136 15.18 5.83 5.31
N TYR A 137 14.53 4.70 5.59
CA TYR A 137 14.09 3.74 4.58
C TYR A 137 12.91 4.22 3.74
N SER A 138 12.21 5.27 4.20
CA SER A 138 11.13 5.92 3.47
C SER A 138 11.60 6.91 2.39
N PHE A 139 12.90 7.17 2.26
CA PHE A 139 13.39 8.03 1.18
C PHE A 139 13.27 7.34 -0.19
N LEU A 140 12.44 7.92 -1.06
CA LEU A 140 12.17 7.40 -2.42
C LEU A 140 13.36 7.44 -3.38
N THR A 141 14.47 8.08 -2.98
CA THR A 141 15.74 8.00 -3.72
C THR A 141 16.41 6.64 -3.57
N PHE A 142 16.02 5.85 -2.57
CA PHE A 142 16.50 4.49 -2.32
C PHE A 142 15.43 3.45 -2.69
N PRO A 143 15.83 2.20 -2.99
CA PRO A 143 14.90 1.21 -3.53
C PRO A 143 13.95 0.60 -2.47
N TYR A 144 14.11 0.90 -1.19
CA TYR A 144 13.41 0.20 -0.10
C TYR A 144 11.89 0.22 -0.24
N VAL A 145 11.29 1.37 -0.56
CA VAL A 145 9.84 1.48 -0.73
C VAL A 145 9.38 0.69 -1.96
N GLU A 146 10.10 0.81 -3.07
CA GLU A 146 9.80 0.09 -4.30
C GLU A 146 9.90 -1.43 -4.11
N ASP A 147 10.99 -1.91 -3.52
CA ASP A 147 11.25 -3.32 -3.25
C ASP A 147 10.19 -3.89 -2.30
N SER A 148 9.85 -3.17 -1.22
CA SER A 148 8.80 -3.60 -0.29
C SER A 148 7.44 -3.72 -0.96
N ILE A 149 7.09 -2.81 -1.89
CA ILE A 149 5.84 -2.91 -2.67
C ILE A 149 5.89 -4.13 -3.59
N LYS A 150 6.99 -4.32 -4.33
CA LYS A 150 7.19 -5.47 -5.22
C LYS A 150 7.09 -6.80 -4.45
N ILE A 151 7.70 -6.86 -3.28
CA ILE A 151 7.64 -8.03 -2.40
C ILE A 151 6.19 -8.25 -1.92
N ALA A 152 5.49 -7.22 -1.43
CA ALA A 152 4.10 -7.36 -0.99
C ALA A 152 3.15 -7.77 -2.14
N TYR A 153 3.50 -7.41 -3.38
CA TYR A 153 2.74 -7.73 -4.58
C TYR A 153 2.99 -9.14 -5.11
N CYS A 154 4.25 -9.56 -5.18
CA CYS A 154 4.67 -10.81 -5.82
C CYS A 154 4.79 -11.98 -4.85
N GLU A 155 5.12 -11.72 -3.58
CA GLU A 155 5.44 -12.76 -2.61
C GLU A 155 4.34 -13.00 -1.58
N TYR A 156 4.35 -14.21 -1.05
CA TYR A 156 3.40 -14.68 -0.06
C TYR A 156 3.89 -14.51 1.38
N LYS A 157 4.41 -13.32 1.72
CA LYS A 157 5.09 -13.08 3.01
C LYS A 157 4.22 -13.41 4.22
N CYS A 158 2.94 -13.09 4.16
CA CYS A 158 2.02 -13.23 5.30
C CYS A 158 1.23 -14.55 5.32
N GLY A 159 1.49 -15.49 4.40
CA GLY A 159 0.79 -16.78 4.36
C GLY A 159 -0.63 -16.71 3.78
N ASN A 160 -1.39 -17.83 3.91
CA ASN A 160 -2.86 -17.97 3.73
C ASN A 160 -3.64 -16.68 3.34
N CYS A 161 -4.07 -16.45 2.09
CA CYS A 161 -5.00 -15.37 1.76
C CYS A 161 -6.01 -15.77 0.67
N SER A 162 -7.30 -15.60 0.95
CA SER A 162 -8.40 -15.92 0.02
C SER A 162 -8.40 -15.06 -1.24
N TYR A 163 -7.88 -13.83 -1.15
CA TYR A 163 -7.75 -12.90 -2.27
C TYR A 163 -6.60 -13.22 -3.23
N MET A 164 -5.83 -14.28 -2.97
CA MET A 164 -4.74 -14.73 -3.83
C MET A 164 -5.14 -15.91 -4.73
N VAL A 165 -6.37 -16.40 -4.60
CA VAL A 165 -6.93 -17.38 -5.53
C VAL A 165 -7.41 -16.63 -6.76
N PHE A 166 -6.59 -16.61 -7.82
CA PHE A 166 -7.06 -16.22 -9.14
C PHE A 166 -8.16 -17.20 -9.56
N SER A 167 -9.38 -16.68 -9.75
CA SER A 167 -10.43 -17.38 -10.50
C SER A 167 -10.26 -17.13 -11.99
#